data_AF-A0A7M1R059-F1
#
_entry.id   AF-A0A7M1R059-F1
#
_cell.length_a   1.000
_cell.length_b   1.000
_cell.length_c   1.000
_cell.angle_alpha   90.00
_cell.angle_beta   90.00
_cell.angle_gamma   90.00
#
_symmetry.space_group_name_H-M   'P 1'
#
loop_
_entity.id
_entity.type
_entity.pdbx_description
1 polymer ?
#
loop_
_entity_poly.entity_id
_entity_poly.type
_entity_poly.pdbx_seq_one_letter_code
_entity_poly.pdbx_strand_id
1 'polypeptide(L)' 'MKTSRDVLSPEQAAKYLGVSVRTLQGWRTKGIGPRFGQAGRTVRYSATELDRWLKANA' A
#
# COMPACT_ATOMS: atom_id res chain seq x y z
N MET A 1 5.40 1.00 20.56
CA MET A 1 5.24 1.16 19.09
C MET A 1 4.22 0.15 18.60
N LYS A 2 3.05 0.59 18.11
CA LYS A 2 2.05 -0.31 17.50
C LYS A 2 2.55 -0.69 16.10
N THR A 3 3.35 -1.74 16.00
CA THR A 3 3.71 -2.34 14.71
C THR A 3 2.63 -3.35 14.35
N SER A 4 1.44 -2.87 13.98
CA SER A 4 0.39 -3.77 13.50
C SER A 4 0.89 -4.46 12.23
N ARG A 5 1.11 -5.77 12.29
CA ARG A 5 1.59 -6.62 11.18
C ARG A 5 0.46 -6.95 10.19
N ASP A 6 -0.47 -6.02 9.97
CA ASP A 6 -1.58 -6.25 9.07
C ASP A 6 -1.08 -6.15 7.63
N VAL A 7 -1.02 -7.32 6.99
CA VAL A 7 -0.61 -7.49 5.61
C VAL A 7 -1.84 -7.44 4.72
N LEU A 8 -2.02 -6.31 4.05
CA LEU A 8 -3.16 -6.01 3.20
C LEU A 8 -2.91 -6.44 1.75
N SER A 9 -3.97 -6.91 1.10
CA SER A 9 -3.98 -7.11 -0.36
C SER A 9 -4.01 -5.76 -1.09
N PRO A 10 -3.72 -5.72 -2.41
CA PRO A 10 -3.84 -4.50 -3.19
C PRO A 10 -5.26 -3.91 -3.16
N GLU A 11 -6.29 -4.75 -3.10
CA GLU A 11 -7.71 -4.34 -2.98
C GLU A 11 -7.97 -3.67 -1.63
N GLN A 12 -7.48 -4.27 -0.55
CA GLN A 12 -7.61 -3.69 0.79
C GLN A 12 -6.82 -2.38 0.91
N ALA A 13 -5.60 -2.33 0.37
CA ALA A 13 -4.79 -1.12 0.36
C ALA A 13 -5.44 0.00 -0.47
N ALA A 14 -6.06 -0.33 -1.60
CA ALA A 14 -6.80 0.63 -2.43
C ALA A 14 -7.96 1.24 -1.66
N LYS A 15 -8.77 0.38 -1.01
CA LYS A 15 -9.86 0.81 -0.15
C LYS A 15 -9.37 1.67 1.02
N TYR A 16 -8.25 1.28 1.62
CA TYR A 16 -7.64 1.99 2.74
C TYR A 16 -7.19 3.42 2.35
N LEU A 17 -6.59 3.58 1.17
CA LEU A 17 -6.14 4.88 0.66
C LEU A 17 -7.25 5.69 -0.03
N GLY A 18 -8.45 5.13 -0.20
CA GLY A 18 -9.52 5.77 -0.96
C GLY A 18 -9.24 5.89 -2.47
N VAL A 19 -8.39 5.04 -3.04
CA VAL A 19 -8.06 5.05 -4.48
C VAL A 19 -8.48 3.75 -5.16
N SER A 20 -8.48 3.73 -6.49
CA SER A 20 -8.74 2.48 -7.23
C SER A 20 -7.50 1.57 -7.24
N VAL A 21 -7.71 0.26 -7.31
CA VAL A 21 -6.60 -0.72 -7.43
C VAL A 21 -5.74 -0.43 -8.66
N ARG A 22 -6.36 0.04 -9.75
CA ARG A 22 -5.67 0.46 -10.97
C ARG A 22 -4.75 1.66 -10.74
N THR A 23 -5.14 2.60 -9.88
CA THR A 23 -4.27 3.72 -9.46
C THR A 23 -3.05 3.19 -8.71
N LEU A 24 -3.24 2.29 -7.74
CA LEU A 24 -2.14 1.62 -7.04
C LEU A 24 -1.23 0.79 -7.96
N GLN A 25 -1.78 0.16 -9.01
CA GLN A 25 -0.96 -0.49 -10.04
C GLN A 25 -0.13 0.53 -10.81
N GLY A 26 -0.74 1.63 -11.26
CA GLY A 26 -0.05 2.70 -11.96
C GLY A 26 1.06 3.34 -11.12
N TRP A 27 0.83 3.54 -9.83
CA TRP A 27 1.84 4.02 -8.89
C TRP A 27 3.04 3.08 -8.80
N ARG A 28 2.79 1.78 -8.64
CA ARG A 28 3.86 0.77 -8.65
C ARG A 28 4.70 0.79 -9.92
N THR A 29 4.05 0.85 -11.09
CA THR A 29 4.78 0.91 -12.38
C THR A 29 5.60 2.18 -12.51
N LYS A 30 5.12 3.30 -11.97
CA LYS A 30 5.82 4.59 -11.98
C LYS A 30 6.87 4.73 -10.87
N GLY A 31 7.00 3.72 -9.99
CA GLY A 31 7.90 3.79 -8.83
C GLY A 31 7.48 4.80 -7.76
N ILE A 32 6.21 5.19 -7.74
CA ILE A 32 5.64 6.12 -6.75
C ILE A 32 4.64 5.40 -5.83
N GLY A 33 4.21 6.09 -4.78
CA GLY A 33 3.19 5.57 -3.86
C GLY A 33 3.76 4.86 -2.63
N PRO A 34 2.90 4.19 -1.86
CA PRO A 34 3.29 3.52 -0.62
C PRO A 34 4.20 2.31 -0.89
N ARG A 35 5.09 2.03 0.07
CA ARG A 35 5.96 0.85 -0.02
C ARG A 35 5.11 -0.42 -0.02
N PHE A 36 5.47 -1.32 -0.93
CA PHE A 36 4.87 -2.63 -1.05
C PHE A 36 5.92 -3.72 -0.88
N GLY A 37 5.49 -4.86 -0.33
CA GLY A 37 6.26 -6.09 -0.30
C GLY A 37 5.77 -7.04 -1.39
N GLN A 38 6.66 -7.87 -1.93
CA GLN A 38 6.31 -8.99 -2.78
C GLN A 38 6.39 -10.28 -1.98
N ALA A 39 5.29 -11.01 -1.91
CA ALA A 39 5.22 -12.36 -1.36
C ALA A 39 5.06 -13.33 -2.54
N GLY A 40 6.18 -13.73 -3.14
CA GLY A 40 6.20 -14.48 -4.39
C GLY A 40 5.61 -13.67 -5.54
N ARG A 41 4.52 -14.16 -6.15
CA ARG A 41 3.81 -13.48 -7.25
C ARG A 41 2.80 -12.43 -6.78
N THR A 42 2.55 -12.33 -5.47
CA THR A 42 1.49 -11.48 -4.92
C THR A 42 2.08 -10.24 -4.26
N VAL A 43 1.52 -9.08 -4.61
CA VAL A 43 1.88 -7.82 -3.95
C VAL A 43 1.08 -7.67 -2.66
N ARG A 44 1.76 -7.25 -1.59
CA ARG A 44 1.15 -6.99 -0.29
C ARG A 44 1.59 -5.64 0.24
N TYR A 45 0.72 -5.01 1.01
CA TYR A 45 0.97 -3.74 1.67
C TYR A 45 0.94 -3.91 3.17
N SER A 46 1.76 -3.16 3.89
CA SER A 46 1.61 -3.03 5.34
C SER A 46 0.70 -1.84 5.63
N ALA A 47 -0.27 -2.02 6.52
CA ALA A 47 -1.06 -0.91 7.04
C ALA A 47 -0.18 0.24 7.57
N THR A 48 0.93 -0.08 8.23
CA THR A 48 1.88 0.92 8.76
C THR A 48 2.56 1.73 7.65
N GLU A 49 2.91 1.08 6.53
CA GLU A 49 3.54 1.78 5.40
C GLU A 49 2.52 2.63 4.63
N LEU A 50 1.26 2.19 4.54
CA LEU A 50 0.17 3.00 3.98
C LEU A 50 -0.09 4.24 4.84
N ASP A 51 -0.15 4.08 6.16
CA ASP A 51 -0.27 5.19 7.11
C ASP A 51 0.89 6.19 6.97
N ARG A 52 2.13 5.69 6.90
CA ARG A 52 3.30 6.55 6.69
C ARG A 52 3.22 7.32 5.39
N TRP A 53 2.78 6.67 4.32
CA TRP A 53 2.62 7.31 3.02
C TRP A 53 1.53 8.39 3.06
N LEU A 54 0.37 8.11 3.67
CA LEU A 54 -0.69 9.09 3.86
C LEU A 54 -0.19 10.31 4.64
N LYS A 55 0.53 10.09 5.75
CA LYS A 55 1.10 11.18 6.56
C LYS A 55 2.16 12.01 5.83
N ALA A 56 2.89 11.40 4.91
CA ALA A 56 3.91 12.10 4.12
C ALA A 56 3.32 12.89 2.94
N ASN A 57 2.08 12.60 2.55
CA ASN A 57 1.39 13.20 1.39
C ASN A 57 0.07 13.91 1.77
N ALA A 58 -0.14 14.16 3.07
CA ALA A 58 -1.19 15.02 3.60
C ALA A 58 -0.66 16.44 3.77
#